data_AF-A0A9Q8T3Y7-F1
#
_entry.id   AF-A0A9Q8T3Y7-F1
#
_cell.length_a   1.000
_cell.length_b   1.000
_cell.length_c   1.000
_cell.angle_alpha   90.00
_cell.angle_beta   90.00
_cell.angle_gamma   90.00
#
_symmetry.space_group_name_H-M   'P 1'
#
loop_
_entity.id
_entity.type
_entity.pdbx_description
1 polymer ?
#
loop_
_entity_poly.entity_id
_entity_poly.type
_entity_poly.pdbx_seq_one_letter_code
_entity_poly.pdbx_strand_id
1 'polypeptide(L)'
;MTVVSRDESLPPNEDVGPISFSLALALTIFLVITTGLRLWVRVANRKLGWDDLTIALAGATAVVRFAFVVLQWKHGNGKHRVYLSNHDYMMINMYGWWGQMLLFISVAFLKVSMCLLILRIKDTKVLKRLLHVIMAGVLITNFGVVIILIAECQPVGFWRGKSAVCWPTHIRIYFIYATIGMIKIFRKPRGLVID
;
A
#
# COMPACT_ATOMS: atom_id res chain seq x y z
N MET A 1 6.47 -25.92 -36.12
CA MET A 1 6.11 -24.76 -35.28
C MET A 1 4.59 -24.63 -35.37
N THR A 2 3.85 -25.20 -34.42
CA THR A 2 2.39 -25.10 -34.38
C THR A 2 2.01 -23.71 -33.92
N VAL A 3 1.40 -22.94 -34.81
CA VAL A 3 0.81 -21.64 -34.48
C VAL A 3 -0.39 -21.95 -33.59
N VAL A 4 -0.25 -21.70 -32.28
CA VAL A 4 -1.38 -21.69 -31.36
C VAL A 4 -2.27 -20.53 -31.79
N SER A 5 -3.31 -20.82 -32.56
CA SER A 5 -4.43 -19.91 -32.81
C SER A 5 -5.04 -19.56 -31.45
N ARG A 6 -4.70 -18.39 -30.92
CA ARG A 6 -5.43 -17.81 -29.78
C ARG A 6 -6.87 -17.69 -30.27
N ASP A 7 -7.76 -18.49 -29.70
CA ASP A 7 -9.19 -18.37 -29.92
C ASP A 7 -9.56 -16.89 -29.73
N GLU A 8 -10.07 -16.28 -30.79
CA GLU A 8 -10.38 -14.84 -30.87
C GLU A 8 -11.75 -14.55 -30.22
N SER A 9 -12.22 -15.49 -29.37
CA SER A 9 -13.37 -15.32 -28.52
C SER A 9 -13.04 -14.28 -27.44
N LEU A 10 -13.96 -13.33 -27.24
CA LEU A 10 -13.84 -12.36 -26.16
C LEU A 10 -13.71 -13.09 -24.83
N PRO A 11 -12.85 -12.63 -23.90
CA PRO A 11 -12.73 -13.23 -22.58
C PRO A 11 -14.12 -13.24 -21.91
N PRO A 12 -14.46 -14.26 -21.10
CA PRO A 12 -15.72 -14.29 -20.38
C PRO A 12 -16.00 -12.97 -19.66
N ASN A 13 -17.25 -12.50 -19.70
CA ASN A 13 -17.66 -11.26 -19.01
C ASN A 13 -17.78 -11.49 -17.50
N GLU A 14 -16.66 -11.80 -16.87
CA GLU A 14 -16.52 -11.96 -15.42
C GLU A 14 -16.24 -10.60 -14.77
N ASP A 15 -16.95 -10.34 -13.67
CA ASP A 15 -16.79 -9.14 -12.85
C ASP A 15 -16.32 -9.53 -11.44
N VAL A 16 -15.03 -9.31 -11.16
CA VAL A 16 -14.44 -9.54 -9.83
C VAL A 16 -14.47 -8.29 -8.94
N GLY A 17 -15.11 -7.22 -9.41
CA GLY A 17 -15.26 -5.95 -8.70
C GLY A 17 -15.98 -6.09 -7.37
N PRO A 18 -17.14 -6.79 -7.28
CA PRO A 18 -17.87 -6.98 -6.04
C PRO A 18 -17.06 -7.68 -4.95
N ILE A 19 -16.27 -8.69 -5.32
CA ILE A 19 -15.42 -9.43 -4.38
C ILE A 19 -14.33 -8.50 -3.81
N SER A 20 -13.65 -7.76 -4.68
CA SER A 20 -12.60 -6.82 -4.30
C SER A 20 -13.12 -5.70 -3.39
N PHE A 21 -14.30 -5.16 -3.71
CA PHE A 21 -14.97 -4.14 -2.91
C PHE A 21 -15.38 -4.67 -1.53
N SER A 22 -15.99 -5.86 -1.49
CA SER A 22 -16.48 -6.48 -0.24
C SER A 22 -15.32 -6.76 0.72
N LEU A 23 -14.20 -7.27 0.21
CA LEU A 23 -12.99 -7.47 1.00
C LEU A 23 -12.43 -6.14 1.53
N ALA A 24 -12.34 -5.13 0.67
CA ALA A 24 -11.85 -3.81 1.07
C ALA A 24 -12.72 -3.18 2.17
N LEU A 25 -14.04 -3.34 2.07
CA LEU A 25 -14.99 -2.85 3.07
C LEU A 25 -14.80 -3.57 4.41
N ALA A 26 -14.79 -4.91 4.40
CA ALA A 26 -14.61 -5.71 5.61
C ALA A 26 -13.29 -5.39 6.34
N LEU A 27 -12.19 -5.29 5.59
CA LEU A 27 -10.88 -4.94 6.15
C LEU A 27 -10.85 -3.51 6.70
N THR A 28 -11.54 -2.57 6.04
CA THR A 28 -11.60 -1.17 6.50
C THR A 28 -12.42 -1.06 7.78
N ILE A 29 -13.55 -1.78 7.89
CA ILE A 29 -14.34 -1.84 9.13
C ILE A 29 -13.50 -2.40 10.27
N PHE A 30 -12.81 -3.52 10.04
CA PHE A 30 -11.94 -4.14 11.03
C PHE A 30 -10.81 -3.20 11.46
N LEU A 31 -10.21 -2.49 10.52
CA LEU A 31 -9.20 -1.47 10.80
C LEU A 31 -9.76 -0.34 11.66
N VAL A 32 -10.94 0.22 11.34
CA VAL A 32 -11.55 1.30 12.14
C VAL A 32 -11.85 0.83 13.56
N ILE A 33 -12.41 -0.38 13.73
CA ILE A 33 -12.71 -0.94 15.05
C ILE A 33 -11.43 -1.13 15.88
N THR A 34 -10.42 -1.79 15.30
CA THR A 34 -9.18 -2.10 16.03
C THR A 34 -8.36 -0.85 16.37
N THR A 35 -8.26 0.11 15.45
CA THR A 35 -7.60 1.41 15.71
C THR A 35 -8.37 2.25 16.71
N GLY A 36 -9.71 2.30 16.61
CA GLY A 36 -10.58 2.98 17.56
C GLY A 36 -10.46 2.42 18.97
N LEU A 37 -10.50 1.10 19.13
CA LEU A 37 -10.30 0.44 20.43
C LEU A 37 -8.91 0.74 21.00
N ARG A 38 -7.86 0.68 20.16
CA ARG A 38 -6.49 1.03 20.57
C ARG A 38 -6.41 2.45 21.11
N LEU A 39 -6.96 3.43 20.38
CA LEU A 39 -6.96 4.83 20.81
C LEU A 39 -7.80 5.02 22.08
N TRP A 40 -8.97 4.40 22.16
CA TRP A 40 -9.83 4.46 23.34
C TRP A 40 -9.12 3.98 24.61
N VAL A 41 -8.52 2.79 24.58
CA VAL A 41 -7.78 2.23 25.72
C VAL A 41 -6.61 3.14 26.12
N ARG A 42 -5.95 3.79 25.15
CA ARG A 42 -4.79 4.67 25.39
C ARG A 42 -5.20 6.01 26.00
N VAL A 43 -6.31 6.59 25.52
CA VAL A 43 -6.92 7.79 26.08
C VAL A 43 -7.41 7.52 27.50
N ALA A 44 -8.13 6.41 27.72
CA ALA A 44 -8.61 6.01 29.05
C ALA A 44 -7.48 5.84 30.06
N ASN A 45 -6.34 5.28 29.61
CA ASN A 45 -5.14 5.13 30.44
C ASN A 45 -4.27 6.40 30.55
N ARG A 46 -4.67 7.52 29.93
CA ARG A 46 -3.90 8.79 29.87
C ARG A 46 -2.46 8.61 29.37
N LYS A 47 -2.22 7.64 28.48
CA LYS A 47 -0.88 7.25 27.99
C LYS A 47 -0.67 7.62 26.52
N LEU A 48 -1.14 8.79 26.12
CA LEU A 48 -0.96 9.33 24.76
C LEU A 48 0.53 9.50 24.45
N GLY A 49 0.95 9.00 23.29
CA GLY A 49 2.29 9.21 22.76
C GLY A 49 2.29 9.32 21.24
N TRP A 50 3.48 9.55 20.67
CA TRP A 50 3.68 9.65 19.22
C TRP A 50 3.19 8.42 18.43
N ASP A 51 3.23 7.25 19.06
CA ASP A 51 2.65 6.01 18.52
C ASP A 51 1.15 6.17 18.18
N ASP A 52 0.38 6.81 19.06
CA ASP A 52 -1.06 7.01 18.91
C ASP A 52 -1.40 7.98 17.77
N LEU A 53 -0.56 9.02 17.58
CA LEU A 53 -0.70 9.92 16.42
C LEU A 53 -0.43 9.18 15.11
N THR A 54 0.63 8.37 15.06
CA THR A 54 1.00 7.65 13.83
C THR A 54 -0.05 6.59 13.43
N ILE A 55 -0.66 5.89 14.39
CA ILE A 55 -1.73 4.93 14.08
C ILE A 55 -3.03 5.64 13.66
N ALA A 56 -3.35 6.79 14.26
CA ALA A 56 -4.51 7.59 13.86
C ALA A 56 -4.35 8.11 12.42
N LEU A 57 -3.16 8.62 12.08
CA LEU A 57 -2.84 9.06 10.71
C LEU A 57 -2.92 7.88 9.72
N ALA A 58 -2.34 6.73 10.06
CA ALA A 58 -2.42 5.53 9.23
C ALA A 58 -3.87 5.09 9.00
N GLY A 59 -4.71 5.17 10.04
CA GLY A 59 -6.13 4.84 9.94
C GLY A 59 -6.90 5.81 9.07
N ALA A 60 -6.69 7.11 9.25
CA ALA A 60 -7.32 8.16 8.45
C ALA A 60 -6.97 8.01 6.96
N THR A 61 -5.69 7.83 6.61
CA THR A 61 -5.28 7.66 5.22
C THR A 61 -5.81 6.36 4.60
N ALA A 62 -5.96 5.29 5.40
CA ALA A 62 -6.57 4.03 4.94
C ALA A 62 -8.07 4.19 4.63
N VAL A 63 -8.80 4.97 5.43
CA VAL A 63 -10.22 5.30 5.18
C VAL A 63 -10.36 6.14 3.90
N VAL A 64 -9.50 7.14 3.71
CA VAL A 64 -9.51 7.93 2.45
C VAL A 64 -9.18 7.04 1.26
N ARG A 65 -8.23 6.11 1.39
CA ARG A 65 -7.96 5.10 0.34
C ARG A 65 -9.20 4.26 0.03
N PHE A 66 -9.96 3.84 1.04
CA PHE A 66 -11.19 3.08 0.82
C PHE A 66 -12.22 3.87 0.00
N ALA A 67 -12.35 5.19 0.21
CA ALA A 67 -13.19 6.04 -0.62
C ALA A 67 -12.79 5.98 -2.11
N PHE A 68 -11.49 5.98 -2.42
CA PHE A 68 -11.01 5.78 -3.81
C PHE A 68 -11.32 4.39 -4.36
N VAL A 69 -11.35 3.35 -3.53
CA VAL A 69 -11.80 2.01 -3.96
C VAL A 69 -13.27 2.02 -4.35
N VAL A 70 -14.12 2.72 -3.58
CA VAL A 70 -15.54 2.90 -3.92
C VAL A 70 -15.70 3.61 -5.26
N LEU A 71 -14.93 4.67 -5.49
CA LEU A 71 -14.94 5.41 -6.75
C LEU A 71 -14.49 4.55 -7.94
N GLN A 72 -13.43 3.76 -7.78
CA GLN A 72 -13.00 2.79 -8.81
C GLN A 72 -14.08 1.76 -9.12
N TRP A 73 -14.74 1.22 -8.09
CA TRP A 73 -15.80 0.23 -8.27
C TRP A 73 -16.98 0.80 -9.08
N LYS A 74 -17.35 2.07 -8.85
CA LYS A 74 -18.41 2.75 -9.62
C LYS A 74 -18.12 2.83 -11.12
N HIS A 75 -16.84 2.88 -11.52
CA HIS A 75 -16.42 2.90 -12.92
C HIS A 75 -16.22 1.48 -13.51
N GLY A 76 -16.55 0.43 -12.78
CA GLY A 76 -16.42 -0.96 -13.27
C GLY A 76 -15.05 -1.59 -13.02
N ASN A 77 -14.30 -1.10 -12.03
CA ASN A 77 -13.05 -1.74 -11.63
C ASN A 77 -13.30 -3.19 -11.19
N GLY A 78 -12.70 -4.14 -11.91
CA GLY A 78 -12.94 -5.58 -11.73
C GLY A 78 -13.46 -6.29 -12.98
N LYS A 79 -13.90 -5.55 -14.01
CA LYS A 79 -14.24 -6.11 -15.33
C LYS A 79 -13.03 -6.13 -16.26
N HIS A 80 -13.06 -7.00 -17.26
CA HIS A 80 -12.05 -6.99 -18.31
C HIS A 80 -12.06 -5.67 -19.10
N ARG A 81 -10.86 -5.18 -19.49
CA ARG A 81 -10.68 -3.91 -20.21
C ARG A 81 -11.55 -3.78 -21.47
N VAL A 82 -11.82 -4.89 -22.15
CA VAL A 82 -12.64 -4.91 -23.38
C VAL A 82 -14.09 -4.44 -23.16
N TYR A 83 -14.58 -4.55 -21.93
CA TYR A 83 -15.94 -4.16 -21.55
C TYR A 83 -16.01 -2.75 -20.94
N LEU A 84 -14.88 -2.04 -20.86
CA LEU A 84 -14.80 -0.71 -20.29
C LEU A 84 -14.69 0.37 -21.37
N SER A 85 -15.38 1.49 -21.14
CA SER A 85 -15.16 2.68 -21.94
C SER A 85 -13.74 3.24 -21.68
N ASN A 86 -13.17 3.96 -22.65
CA ASN A 86 -11.88 4.63 -22.47
C ASN A 86 -11.91 5.63 -21.30
N HIS A 87 -13.06 6.29 -21.11
CA HIS A 87 -13.27 7.22 -20.01
C HIS A 87 -13.24 6.50 -18.66
N ASP A 88 -13.99 5.41 -18.49
CA ASP A 88 -14.03 4.67 -17.23
C ASP A 88 -12.68 4.05 -16.90
N TYR A 89 -11.98 3.52 -17.90
CA TYR A 89 -10.63 3.01 -17.73
C TYR A 89 -9.65 4.11 -17.25
N MET A 90 -9.75 5.32 -17.81
CA MET A 90 -8.96 6.47 -17.37
C MET A 90 -9.28 6.85 -15.93
N MET A 91 -10.56 6.93 -15.57
CA MET A 91 -11.01 7.28 -14.22
C MET A 91 -10.57 6.24 -13.18
N ILE A 92 -10.68 4.95 -13.49
CA ILE A 92 -10.20 3.86 -12.64
C ILE A 92 -8.70 4.02 -12.38
N ASN A 93 -7.91 4.25 -13.43
CA ASN A 93 -6.46 4.43 -13.29
C ASN A 93 -6.12 5.70 -12.49
N MET A 94 -6.88 6.79 -12.65
CA MET A 94 -6.66 8.03 -11.90
C MET A 94 -6.90 7.83 -10.40
N TYR A 95 -8.04 7.24 -10.03
CA TYR A 95 -8.34 6.93 -8.64
C TYR A 95 -7.41 5.86 -8.07
N GLY A 96 -6.99 4.90 -8.89
CA GLY A 96 -5.98 3.90 -8.53
C GLY A 96 -4.62 4.54 -8.22
N TRP A 97 -4.18 5.51 -9.02
CA TRP A 97 -2.94 6.26 -8.78
C TRP A 97 -2.97 7.00 -7.45
N TRP A 98 -4.05 7.73 -7.15
CA TRP A 98 -4.23 8.39 -5.84
C TRP A 98 -4.32 7.40 -4.68
N GLY A 99 -5.07 6.30 -4.87
CA GLY A 99 -5.21 5.25 -3.87
C GLY A 99 -3.89 4.54 -3.57
N GLN A 100 -3.02 4.40 -4.57
CA GLN A 100 -1.69 3.82 -4.41
C GLN A 100 -0.77 4.72 -3.56
N MET A 101 -0.81 6.03 -3.75
CA MET A 101 -0.06 6.97 -2.89
C MET A 101 -0.47 6.83 -1.42
N LEU A 102 -1.78 6.86 -1.18
CA LEU A 102 -2.33 6.73 0.17
C LEU A 102 -2.01 5.38 0.80
N LEU A 103 -1.95 4.31 0.00
CA LEU A 103 -1.54 2.99 0.48
C LEU A 103 -0.12 3.03 1.07
N PHE A 104 0.86 3.53 0.32
CA PHE A 104 2.26 3.56 0.79
C PHE A 104 2.44 4.47 2.00
N ILE A 105 1.74 5.61 2.04
CA ILE A 105 1.73 6.50 3.20
C ILE A 105 1.13 5.79 4.42
N SER A 106 -0.02 5.13 4.26
CA SER A 106 -0.69 4.39 5.35
C SER A 106 0.19 3.27 5.90
N VAL A 107 0.83 2.49 5.01
CA VAL A 107 1.72 1.39 5.39
C VAL A 107 2.97 1.90 6.10
N ALA A 108 3.53 3.04 5.68
CA ALA A 108 4.66 3.66 6.35
C ALA A 108 4.31 4.02 7.81
N PHE A 109 3.23 4.77 8.02
CA PHE A 109 2.80 5.17 9.36
C PHE A 109 2.41 3.97 10.25
N LEU A 110 1.76 2.96 9.67
CA LEU A 110 1.43 1.72 10.39
C LEU A 110 2.70 1.02 10.91
N LYS A 111 3.70 0.82 10.04
CA LYS A 111 4.97 0.18 10.40
C LYS A 111 5.75 1.01 11.44
N VAL A 112 5.71 2.34 11.34
CA VAL A 112 6.31 3.25 12.32
C VAL A 112 5.63 3.10 13.68
N SER A 113 4.30 3.11 13.75
CA SER A 113 3.53 2.86 14.99
C SER A 113 3.94 1.52 15.62
N MET A 114 4.02 0.45 14.82
CA MET A 114 4.46 -0.85 15.34
C MET A 114 5.88 -0.81 15.93
N CYS A 115 6.83 -0.12 15.27
CA CYS A 115 8.19 0.02 15.79
C CYS A 115 8.23 0.81 17.10
N LEU A 116 7.48 1.91 17.19
CA LEU A 116 7.36 2.74 18.41
C LEU A 116 6.75 1.96 19.57
N LEU A 117 5.73 1.14 19.30
CA LEU A 117 5.13 0.26 20.30
C LEU A 117 6.15 -0.72 20.89
N ILE A 118 6.97 -1.36 20.04
CA ILE A 118 8.00 -2.32 20.48
C ILE A 118 9.10 -1.61 21.28
N LEU A 119 9.54 -0.43 20.83
CA LEU A 119 10.53 0.39 21.54
C LEU A 119 10.09 0.76 22.96
N ARG A 120 8.78 0.86 23.20
CA ARG A 120 8.21 1.16 24.52
C ARG A 120 8.14 -0.07 25.44
N ILE A 121 7.97 -1.27 24.88
CA ILE A 121 7.83 -2.51 25.67
C ILE A 121 9.20 -3.12 26.01
N LYS A 122 10.18 -3.00 25.11
CA LYS A 122 11.48 -3.65 25.25
C LYS A 122 12.58 -2.63 25.48
N ASP A 123 13.40 -2.86 26.51
CA ASP A 123 14.51 -1.96 26.89
C ASP A 123 15.91 -2.47 26.50
N THR A 124 16.01 -3.27 25.44
CA THR A 124 17.32 -3.78 24.98
C THR A 124 17.98 -2.81 24.01
N LYS A 125 19.19 -2.31 24.34
CA LYS A 125 19.94 -1.33 23.52
C LYS A 125 20.12 -1.76 22.05
N VAL A 126 20.42 -3.05 21.83
CA VAL A 126 20.58 -3.63 20.47
C VAL A 126 19.27 -3.55 19.69
N LEU A 127 18.16 -3.92 20.32
CA LEU A 127 16.84 -3.87 19.71
C LEU A 127 16.43 -2.43 19.38
N LYS A 128 16.72 -1.47 20.28
CA LYS A 128 16.42 -0.06 20.04
C LYS A 128 17.15 0.48 18.81
N ARG A 129 18.44 0.18 18.66
CA ARG A 129 19.22 0.58 17.49
C ARG A 129 18.69 -0.07 16.20
N LEU A 130 18.38 -1.37 16.24
CA LEU A 130 17.81 -2.09 15.10
C LEU A 130 16.47 -1.48 14.67
N LEU A 131 15.58 -1.19 15.60
CA LEU A 131 14.26 -0.62 15.30
C LEU A 131 14.33 0.78 14.71
N HIS A 132 15.28 1.61 15.13
CA HIS A 132 15.50 2.91 14.49
C HIS A 132 15.97 2.78 13.04
N VAL A 133 16.88 1.84 12.76
CA VAL A 133 17.33 1.54 11.38
C VAL A 133 16.18 1.04 10.52
N ILE A 134 15.35 0.13 11.05
CA ILE A 134 14.16 -0.39 10.36
C ILE A 134 13.17 0.75 10.09
N MET A 135 12.91 1.60 11.08
CA MET A 135 11.98 2.73 10.96
C MET A 135 12.45 3.70 9.87
N ALA A 136 13.73 4.07 9.85
CA ALA A 136 14.31 4.90 8.79
C ALA A 136 14.18 4.24 7.40
N GLY A 137 14.54 2.96 7.29
CA GLY A 137 14.41 2.23 6.03
C GLY A 137 12.95 2.16 5.53
N VAL A 138 12.00 1.95 6.44
CA VAL A 138 10.56 1.92 6.08
C VAL A 138 10.11 3.25 5.52
N LEU A 139 10.50 4.36 6.16
CA LEU A 139 10.18 5.69 5.65
C LEU A 139 10.80 5.91 4.27
N ILE A 140 12.10 5.66 4.12
CA ILE A 140 12.83 5.85 2.85
C ILE A 140 12.19 5.03 1.72
N THR A 141 11.90 3.76 1.97
CA THR A 141 11.35 2.87 0.94
C THR A 141 9.89 3.19 0.59
N ASN A 142 9.03 3.55 1.54
CA ASN A 142 7.62 3.86 1.22
C ASN A 142 7.49 5.25 0.58
N PHE A 143 8.17 6.27 1.13
CA PHE A 143 8.16 7.60 0.52
C PHE A 143 8.89 7.62 -0.82
N GLY A 144 9.91 6.79 -1.01
CA GLY A 144 10.53 6.61 -2.31
C GLY A 144 9.54 6.10 -3.38
N VAL A 145 8.61 5.20 -3.04
CA VAL A 145 7.58 4.75 -3.99
C VAL A 145 6.67 5.93 -4.37
N VAL A 146 6.27 6.74 -3.40
CA VAL A 146 5.43 7.93 -3.63
C VAL A 146 6.13 8.91 -4.57
N ILE A 147 7.42 9.18 -4.33
CA ILE A 147 8.21 10.06 -5.19
C ILE A 147 8.30 9.50 -6.61
N ILE A 148 8.58 8.19 -6.76
CA ILE A 148 8.64 7.54 -8.08
C ILE A 148 7.29 7.63 -8.79
N LEU A 149 6.17 7.39 -8.11
CA LEU A 149 4.84 7.49 -8.70
C LEU A 149 4.48 8.91 -9.16
N ILE A 150 5.06 9.95 -8.55
CA ILE A 150 4.92 11.34 -9.00
C ILE A 150 5.83 11.59 -10.20
N ALA A 151 7.09 11.11 -10.14
CA ALA A 151 8.12 11.38 -11.12
C ALA A 151 8.04 10.49 -12.38
N GLU A 152 7.35 9.35 -12.32
CA GLU A 152 7.37 8.33 -13.38
C GLU A 152 6.80 8.81 -14.72
N CYS A 153 5.96 9.84 -14.73
CA CYS A 153 5.30 10.34 -15.93
C CYS A 153 5.34 11.88 -16.02
N GLN A 154 5.46 12.38 -17.25
CA GLN A 154 5.38 13.81 -17.58
C GLN A 154 4.30 14.03 -18.65
N PRO A 155 3.22 14.80 -18.38
CA PRO A 155 2.80 15.35 -17.09
C PRO A 155 2.40 14.27 -16.07
N VAL A 156 2.37 14.64 -14.78
CA VAL A 156 2.18 13.68 -13.67
C VAL A 156 0.90 12.84 -13.80
N GLY A 157 1.04 11.54 -13.53
CA GLY A 157 -0.05 10.56 -13.51
C GLY A 157 -0.11 9.66 -14.74
N PHE A 158 0.15 8.36 -14.54
CA PHE A 158 0.12 7.34 -15.62
C PHE A 158 -1.26 7.16 -16.26
N TRP A 159 -2.33 7.59 -15.59
CA TRP A 159 -3.70 7.50 -16.08
C TRP A 159 -3.97 8.36 -17.32
N ARG A 160 -3.09 9.32 -17.63
CA ARG A 160 -3.15 10.19 -18.81
C ARG A 160 -2.89 9.47 -20.14
N GLY A 161 -2.50 8.19 -20.10
CA GLY A 161 -2.33 7.36 -21.29
C GLY A 161 -1.33 7.94 -22.28
N LYS A 162 -1.72 8.05 -23.56
CA LYS A 162 -0.83 8.55 -24.64
C LYS A 162 -0.41 10.01 -24.49
N SER A 163 -1.09 10.79 -23.64
CA SER A 163 -0.76 12.20 -23.43
C SER A 163 0.39 12.42 -22.43
N ALA A 164 0.89 11.35 -21.79
CA ALA A 164 2.04 11.41 -20.90
C ALA A 164 3.16 10.48 -21.37
N VAL A 165 4.40 10.97 -21.27
CA VAL A 165 5.61 10.15 -21.48
C VAL A 165 6.00 9.59 -20.12
N CYS A 166 6.05 8.27 -20.01
CA CYS A 166 6.31 7.57 -18.75
C CYS A 166 7.55 6.69 -18.84
N TRP A 167 8.21 6.51 -17.69
CA TRP A 167 9.26 5.54 -17.51
C TRP A 167 8.74 4.10 -17.63
N PRO A 168 9.64 3.12 -17.87
CA PRO A 168 9.27 1.72 -17.84
C PRO A 168 8.67 1.30 -16.49
N THR A 169 7.54 0.58 -16.53
CA THR A 169 6.79 0.16 -15.33
C THR A 169 7.57 -0.76 -14.39
N HIS A 170 8.61 -1.42 -14.88
CA HIS A 170 9.47 -2.29 -14.08
C HIS A 170 10.17 -1.53 -12.95
N ILE A 171 10.54 -0.26 -13.17
CA ILE A 171 11.23 0.57 -12.16
C ILE A 171 10.34 0.70 -10.91
N ARG A 172 9.07 1.06 -11.12
CA ARG A 172 8.06 1.14 -10.07
C ARG A 172 7.88 -0.22 -9.38
N ILE A 173 7.75 -1.29 -10.14
CA ILE A 173 7.51 -2.65 -9.61
C ILE A 173 8.66 -3.11 -8.71
N TYR A 174 9.92 -2.95 -9.15
CA TYR A 174 11.09 -3.33 -8.35
C TYR A 174 11.17 -2.54 -7.04
N PHE A 175 10.85 -1.25 -7.09
CA PHE A 175 10.88 -0.42 -5.89
C PHE A 175 9.77 -0.81 -4.90
N ILE A 176 8.57 -1.15 -5.40
CA ILE A 176 7.50 -1.72 -4.58
C ILE A 176 7.95 -3.04 -3.93
N TYR A 177 8.59 -3.93 -4.68
CA TYR A 177 9.13 -5.17 -4.11
C TYR A 177 10.20 -4.92 -3.04
N ALA A 178 11.02 -3.88 -3.17
CA ALA A 178 12.00 -3.50 -2.16
C ALA A 178 11.33 -3.16 -0.80
N THR A 179 10.14 -2.55 -0.80
CA THR A 179 9.38 -2.25 0.43
C THR A 179 8.98 -3.52 1.22
N ILE A 180 8.82 -4.65 0.52
CA ILE A 180 8.50 -5.97 1.09
C ILE A 180 9.80 -6.72 1.44
N GLY A 181 10.79 -6.64 0.55
CA GLY A 181 12.05 -7.36 0.61
C GLY A 181 13.01 -6.91 1.71
N MET A 182 12.89 -5.68 2.23
CA MET A 182 13.71 -5.25 3.37
C MET A 182 13.60 -6.18 4.59
N ILE A 183 12.46 -6.87 4.78
CA ILE A 183 12.30 -7.85 5.87
C ILE A 183 13.22 -9.07 5.66
N LYS A 184 13.49 -9.45 4.41
CA LYS A 184 14.39 -10.59 4.09
C LYS A 184 15.87 -10.25 4.28
N ILE A 185 16.29 -9.00 4.06
CA ILE A 185 17.69 -8.57 4.23
C ILE A 185 18.17 -8.75 5.68
N PHE A 186 17.29 -8.57 6.66
CA PHE A 186 17.64 -8.77 8.08
C PHE A 186 17.57 -10.23 8.53
N ARG A 187 17.07 -11.15 7.70
CA ARG A 187 17.11 -12.59 7.95
C ARG A 187 18.41 -13.20 7.42
N LYS A 188 19.56 -12.55 7.65
CA LYS A 188 20.83 -13.27 7.67
C LYS A 188 20.94 -13.89 9.06
N PRO A 189 20.81 -15.23 9.21
CA PRO A 189 21.09 -15.85 10.50
C PRO A 189 22.52 -15.49 10.87
N ARG A 190 22.68 -14.80 12.00
CA ARG A 190 23.95 -14.80 12.71
C ARG A 190 24.19 -16.27 13.04
N GLY A 191 25.07 -16.91 12.28
CA GLY A 191 25.69 -18.16 12.70
C GLY A 191 26.40 -17.87 14.01
N LEU A 192 25.71 -18.17 15.11
CA LEU A 192 26.29 -18.29 16.43
C LEU A 192 26.59 -19.79 16.56
N VAL A 193 27.79 -20.18 16.14
CA VAL A 193 28.41 -21.41 16.64
C VAL A 193 29.40 -20.92 17.68
N ILE A 194 28.99 -21.04 18.94
CA ILE A 194 29.91 -21.17 20.06
C ILE A 194 30.21 -22.67 20.13
N ASP A 195 31.50 -22.97 20.27
CA ASP A 195 32.20 -24.26 20.29
C ASP A 195 32.89 -24.63 18.97
#